data_AF-A0A925XW81-F1
#
_entry.id   AF-A0A925XW81-F1
#
_cell.length_a   1.000
_cell.length_b   1.000
_cell.length_c   1.000
_cell.angle_alpha   90.00
_cell.angle_beta   90.00
_cell.angle_gamma   90.00
#
_symmetry.space_group_name_H-M   'P 1'
#
loop_
_entity.id
_entity.type
_entity.pdbx_description
1 polymer ?
#
loop_
_entity_poly.entity_id
_entity_poly.type
_entity_poly.pdbx_seq_one_letter_code
_entity_poly.pdbx_strand_id
1 'polypeptide(L)' 'MGQFWRGVAQMGGFLGRKGDGEPGWQSLWSGWRRLMDISWGMSLARDGPSCG' A
#
# COMPACT_ATOMS: atom_id res chain seq x y z
N MET A 1 -11.75 -0.55 11.15
CA MET A 1 -10.95 0.43 10.38
C MET A 1 -9.45 0.35 10.64
N GLY A 2 -8.99 0.04 11.86
CA GLY A 2 -7.55 -0.11 12.15
C GLY A 2 -6.82 -1.19 11.33
N GLN A 3 -7.48 -2.29 10.96
CA GLN A 3 -6.86 -3.36 10.16
C GLN A 3 -6.47 -2.93 8.74
N PHE A 4 -7.30 -2.07 8.11
CA PHE A 4 -7.01 -1.52 6.78
C PHE A 4 -5.74 -0.67 6.83
N TRP A 5 -5.68 0.27 7.76
CA TRP A 5 -4.51 1.14 7.94
C TRP A 5 -3.26 0.37 8.35
N ARG A 6 -3.40 -0.74 9.08
CA ARG A 6 -2.30 -1.66 9.38
C ARG A 6 -1.77 -2.38 8.14
N GLY A 7 -2.65 -2.71 7.19
CA GLY A 7 -2.28 -3.27 5.89
C GLY A 7 -1.58 -2.23 5.00
N VAL A 8 -2.12 -1.00 4.95
CA VAL A 8 -1.48 0.11 4.23
C VAL A 8 -0.10 0.39 4.82
N ALA A 9 0.01 0.51 6.15
CA ALA A 9 1.30 0.72 6.80
C ALA A 9 2.30 -0.41 6.51
N GLN A 10 1.85 -1.68 6.45
CA GLN A 10 2.71 -2.81 6.08
C GLN A 10 3.29 -2.66 4.66
N MET A 11 2.51 -2.18 3.69
CA MET A 11 3.04 -1.85 2.36
C MET A 11 4.09 -0.74 2.38
N GLY A 12 4.02 0.15 3.39
CA GLY A 12 4.99 1.20 3.64
C GLY A 12 6.22 0.76 4.45
N GLY A 13 6.36 -0.53 4.78
CA GLY A 13 7.48 -1.08 5.56
C GLY A 13 7.21 -1.27 7.05
N PHE A 14 5.97 -1.11 7.51
CA PHE A 14 5.61 -1.37 8.91
C PHE A 14 5.51 -2.87 9.19
N LEU A 15 6.47 -3.43 9.91
CA LEU A 15 6.54 -4.88 10.16
C LEU A 15 5.40 -5.40 11.08
N GLY A 16 4.78 -4.53 11.86
CA GLY A 16 3.63 -4.87 12.71
C GLY A 16 3.92 -5.92 13.77
N ARG A 17 5.05 -5.82 14.50
CA ARG A 17 5.36 -6.75 15.58
C ARG A 17 4.36 -6.56 16.72
N LYS A 18 4.16 -7.63 17.50
CA LYS A 18 3.26 -7.62 18.65
C LYS A 18 3.81 -6.64 19.71
N GLY A 19 3.29 -5.42 19.73
CA GLY A 19 3.66 -4.38 20.69
C GLY A 19 4.08 -3.03 20.09
N ASP A 20 4.26 -2.91 18.78
CA ASP A 20 4.78 -1.67 18.14
C ASP A 20 3.82 -0.46 18.19
N GLY A 21 2.62 -0.62 18.75
CA GLY A 21 1.60 0.43 18.78
C GLY A 21 0.98 0.69 17.40
N GLU A 22 0.43 1.89 17.22
CA GLU A 22 -0.20 2.31 15.97
C GLU A 22 0.85 2.80 14.96
N PRO A 23 0.69 2.47 13.67
CA PRO A 23 1.61 2.91 12.64
C PRO A 23 1.63 4.43 12.52
N GLY A 24 2.83 5.02 12.50
CA GLY A 24 3.01 6.46 12.34
C GLY A 24 2.59 6.97 10.97
N TRP A 25 2.37 8.30 10.88
CA TRP A 25 1.91 8.97 9.66
C TRP A 25 2.81 8.73 8.44
N GLN A 26 4.12 8.61 8.64
CA GLN A 26 5.09 8.37 7.57
C GLN A 26 4.92 6.98 6.95
N SER A 27 4.71 5.95 7.78
CA SER A 27 4.48 4.57 7.32
C SER A 27 3.15 4.44 6.58
N LEU A 28 2.12 5.14 7.08
CA LEU A 28 0.83 5.24 6.39
C LEU A 28 0.98 5.87 5.00
N TRP A 29 1.68 7.01 4.91
CA TRP A 29 1.85 7.73 3.64
C TRP A 29 2.66 6.94 2.61
N SER A 30 3.77 6.32 3.04
CA SER A 30 4.59 5.47 2.17
C SER A 30 3.79 4.29 1.62
N GLY A 31 3.00 3.63 2.47
CA GLY A 31 2.12 2.55 2.06
C GLY A 31 1.01 2.99 1.13
N TRP A 32 0.41 4.14 1.40
CA TRP A 32 -0.63 4.72 0.56
C TRP A 32 -0.11 5.08 -0.83
N ARG A 33 1.07 5.70 -0.91
CA ARG A 33 1.73 6.02 -2.18
C ARG A 33 1.98 4.76 -3.01
N ARG A 34 2.45 3.69 -2.39
CA ARG A 34 2.67 2.38 -3.04
C ARG A 34 1.36 1.78 -3.56
N LEU A 35 0.30 1.84 -2.76
CA LEU A 35 -1.02 1.34 -3.15
C LEU A 35 -1.57 2.09 -4.38
N MET A 36 -1.44 3.41 -4.40
CA MET A 36 -1.86 4.24 -5.54
C MET A 36 -1.06 3.90 -6.80
N ASP A 37 0.25 3.70 -6.67
CA ASP A 37 1.14 3.35 -7.79
C ASP A 37 0.74 2.00 -8.41
N ILE A 38 0.44 0.99 -7.57
CA ILE A 38 -0.07 -0.32 -8.01
C ILE A 38 -1.45 -0.18 -8.68
N SER A 39 -2.35 0.62 -8.11
CA SER A 39 -3.67 0.87 -8.71
C SER A 39 -3.55 1.51 -10.10
N TRP A 40 -2.64 2.46 -10.26
CA TRP A 40 -2.34 3.08 -11.55
C TRP A 40 -1.74 2.07 -12.54
N GLY A 41 -0.75 1.29 -12.10
CA GLY A 41 -0.15 0.23 -12.91
C GLY A 41 -1.17 -0.82 -13.36
N MET A 42 -2.11 -1.21 -12.49
CA MET A 42 -3.17 -2.15 -12.85
C MET A 42 -4.15 -1.57 -13.88
N SER A 43 -4.52 -0.30 -13.78
CA SER A 43 -5.35 0.35 -14.80
C SER A 43 -4.64 0.37 -16.15
N LEU A 44 -3.36 0.74 -16.15
CA LEU A 44 -2.53 0.74 -17.37
C LEU A 44 -2.36 -0.67 -17.96
N ALA A 45 -2.18 -1.70 -17.12
CA ALA A 45 -2.08 -3.07 -17.58
C ALA A 45 -3.41 -3.61 -18.16
N ARG A 46 -4.55 -3.15 -17.62
CA ARG A 46 -5.87 -3.54 -18.13
C ARG A 46 -6.21 -2.85 -19.44
N ASP A 47 -5.86 -1.58 -19.56
CA ASP A 47 -6.23 -0.74 -20.70
C ASP A 47 -5.11 -0.70 -21.78
N GLY A 48 -3.96 -1.31 -21.50
CA GLY A 48 -2.83 -1.41 -22.42
C GLY A 48 -3.12 -2.36 -23.59
N PRO A 49 -2.60 -2.07 -24.80
CA PRO A 49 -2.77 -2.96 -25.94
C PRO A 49 -2.15 -4.31 -25.63
N SER A 50 -2.92 -5.40 -25.74
CA SER A 50 -2.36 -6.74 -25.66
C SER A 50 -1.39 -6.91 -26.82
N CYS A 51 -0.09 -6.91 -26.54
CA CYS A 51 0.91 -7.30 -27.51
C CYS A 51 0.78 -8.81 -27.72
N GLY A 52 0.07 -9.16 -28.80
CA GLY A 52 0.16 -10.47 -29.44
C GLY A 52 1.35 -10.54 -30.39
#